data_AF-A0AAE7M5I4-F1
#
_entry.id   AF-A0AAE7M5I4-F1
#
_cell.length_a   1.000
_cell.length_b   1.000
_cell.length_c   1.000
_cell.angle_alpha   90.00
_cell.angle_beta   90.00
_cell.angle_gamma   90.00
#
_symmetry.space_group_name_H-M   'P 1'
#
loop_
_entity.id
_entity.type
_entity.pdbx_description
1 polymer ?
#
loop_
_entity_poly.entity_id
_entity_poly.type
_entity_poly.pdbx_seq_one_letter_code
_entity_poly.pdbx_strand_id
1 'polypeptide(L)'
;MTRRHWLRGLALGLLLLLSLQGAPAVAASVQEAVFAGGCFWCLEHDLEELPGVLSAESGYSGGHVLRPTYQQVSGERTGHQEAVRVRFDPERISYATLLRHYWRNVDPLDGGGQFCDRGDSYRPVIFTEGAQQAAAAKASVAAAAKELKLSPDRLKVQVRSAVRFWPAETYHQNYAERHPLRYRYYRFSCGRDQRLDAVWGERARRGDSWRRGPEIEGKSKGSWEPQLSHFSVKVRVFPHSQAQSPCLPSDGDLGGGCMYLLTIKDGLVTRHIGPYPSPKQASDDLDRVMASFSERARWQIHALECPSSLRFNRHAAGADDRVVTAAAS
;
A
#
# COMPACT_ATOMS: atom_id res chain seq x y z
N MET A 1 24.87 -75.69 41.08
CA MET A 1 25.17 -75.33 39.68
C MET A 1 24.20 -74.25 39.22
N THR A 2 24.73 -73.20 38.60
CA THR A 2 24.29 -71.81 38.63
C THR A 2 23.38 -71.40 37.46
N ARG A 3 22.11 -71.03 37.73
CA ARG A 3 21.22 -70.33 36.78
C ARG A 3 21.30 -68.81 37.03
N ARG A 4 22.30 -68.12 36.44
CA ARG A 4 22.45 -66.66 36.63
C ARG A 4 23.06 -65.91 35.44
N HIS A 5 22.73 -66.20 34.17
CA HIS A 5 23.30 -65.42 33.05
C HIS A 5 22.35 -64.98 31.91
N TRP A 6 21.04 -65.28 31.94
CA TRP A 6 20.14 -65.00 30.80
C TRP A 6 19.40 -63.65 30.82
N LEU A 7 19.66 -62.76 31.79
CA LEU A 7 18.90 -61.49 31.94
C LEU A 7 19.70 -60.21 31.65
N ARG A 8 20.88 -60.30 31.02
CA ARG A 8 21.71 -59.11 30.72
C ARG A 8 21.73 -58.68 29.25
N GLY A 9 21.15 -59.45 28.33
CA GLY A 9 21.15 -59.12 26.89
C GLY A 9 19.98 -58.27 26.41
N LEU A 10 18.87 -58.20 27.16
CA LEU A 10 17.64 -57.53 26.70
C LEU A 10 17.52 -56.06 27.14
N ALA A 11 18.40 -55.58 28.02
CA ALA A 11 18.30 -54.22 28.57
C ALA A 11 18.91 -53.13 27.66
N LEU A 12 19.81 -53.47 26.73
CA LEU A 12 20.44 -52.48 25.84
C LEU A 12 19.68 -52.23 24.53
N GLY A 13 18.87 -53.17 24.06
CA GLY A 13 18.08 -53.00 22.82
C GLY A 13 16.84 -52.11 23.00
N LEU A 14 16.33 -52.02 24.22
CA LEU A 14 15.11 -51.25 24.51
C LEU A 14 15.36 -49.75 24.79
N LEU A 15 16.61 -49.38 25.07
CA LEU A 15 17.00 -47.98 25.34
C LEU A 15 17.32 -47.18 24.07
N LEU A 16 17.54 -47.83 22.92
CA LEU A 16 17.78 -47.12 21.65
C LEU A 16 16.50 -46.81 20.84
N LEU A 17 15.35 -47.40 21.21
CA LEU A 17 14.07 -47.18 20.52
C LEU A 17 13.22 -46.05 21.13
N LEU A 18 13.67 -45.42 22.22
CA LEU A 18 12.94 -44.35 22.91
C LEU A 18 13.35 -42.92 22.52
N SER A 19 14.14 -42.73 21.45
CA SER A 19 14.67 -41.40 21.07
C SER A 19 14.04 -40.78 19.82
N LEU A 20 12.98 -41.37 19.23
CA LEU A 20 12.23 -40.77 18.11
C LEU A 20 10.88 -40.19 18.52
N GLN A 21 10.82 -39.50 19.66
CA GLN A 21 9.75 -38.53 19.87
C GLN A 21 10.13 -37.26 19.11
N GLY A 22 9.77 -37.23 17.82
CA GLY A 22 9.78 -35.98 17.07
C GLY A 22 8.95 -34.95 17.84
N ALA A 23 9.54 -33.79 18.13
CA ALA A 23 8.82 -32.69 18.75
C ALA A 23 7.55 -32.43 17.93
N PRO A 24 6.38 -32.22 18.58
CA PRO A 24 5.19 -31.86 17.84
C PRO A 24 5.51 -30.59 17.05
N ALA A 25 5.37 -30.67 15.72
CA ALA A 25 5.35 -29.48 14.89
C ALA A 25 4.18 -28.65 15.40
N VAL A 26 4.48 -27.57 16.12
CA VAL A 26 3.47 -26.58 16.47
C VAL A 26 3.06 -25.97 15.15
N ALA A 27 1.96 -26.46 14.57
CA ALA A 27 1.38 -25.87 13.37
C ALA A 27 1.21 -24.39 13.66
N ALA A 28 1.95 -23.54 12.96
CA ALA A 28 1.97 -22.14 13.31
C ALA A 28 0.58 -21.57 13.00
N SER A 29 -0.12 -21.13 14.05
CA SER A 29 -1.44 -20.53 13.89
C SER A 29 -1.33 -19.28 13.04
N VAL A 30 -2.27 -19.08 12.11
CA VAL A 30 -2.43 -17.84 11.34
C VAL A 30 -2.31 -16.64 12.27
N GLN A 31 -1.43 -15.70 11.92
CA GLN A 31 -1.23 -14.47 12.67
C GLN A 31 -1.88 -13.28 11.96
N GLU A 32 -2.19 -12.24 12.72
CA GLU A 32 -2.78 -11.01 12.21
C GLU A 32 -1.85 -9.82 12.44
N ALA A 33 -1.84 -8.89 11.49
CA ALA A 33 -1.18 -7.61 11.59
C ALA A 33 -2.15 -6.51 11.14
N VAL A 34 -2.13 -5.35 11.81
CA VAL A 34 -2.99 -4.23 11.42
C VAL A 34 -2.13 -2.99 11.15
N PHE A 35 -2.26 -2.45 9.94
CA PHE A 35 -1.45 -1.34 9.46
C PHE A 35 -2.33 -0.22 8.89
N ALA A 36 -2.03 1.03 9.24
CA ALA A 36 -2.57 2.22 8.59
C ALA A 36 -1.45 2.96 7.87
N GLY A 37 -1.71 3.47 6.67
CA GLY A 37 -0.66 3.99 5.78
C GLY A 37 -1.19 4.89 4.67
N GLY A 38 -2.23 5.68 4.97
CA GLY A 38 -2.99 6.44 3.99
C GLY A 38 -4.22 5.67 3.54
N CYS A 39 -4.65 5.90 2.29
CA CYS A 39 -5.77 5.19 1.71
C CYS A 39 -5.58 3.67 1.77
N PHE A 40 -6.54 2.99 2.40
CA PHE A 40 -6.49 1.54 2.58
C PHE A 40 -6.53 0.76 1.27
N TRP A 41 -7.06 1.32 0.17
CA TRP A 41 -7.12 0.64 -1.13
C TRP A 41 -5.73 0.38 -1.67
N CYS A 42 -4.82 1.33 -1.47
CA CYS A 42 -3.44 1.17 -1.88
C CYS A 42 -2.71 0.18 -0.98
N LEU A 43 -2.87 0.31 0.34
CA LEU A 43 -2.15 -0.54 1.29
C LEU A 43 -2.65 -2.00 1.28
N GLU A 44 -3.95 -2.21 1.08
CA GLU A 44 -4.56 -3.53 0.88
C GLU A 44 -3.95 -4.18 -0.35
N HIS A 45 -4.01 -3.49 -1.49
CA HIS A 45 -3.46 -3.97 -2.75
C HIS A 45 -1.95 -4.27 -2.69
N ASP A 46 -1.17 -3.40 -2.04
CA ASP A 46 0.28 -3.59 -1.94
C ASP A 46 0.68 -4.76 -1.00
N LEU A 47 -0.21 -5.19 -0.11
CA LEU A 47 0.05 -6.26 0.88
C LEU A 47 -0.61 -7.60 0.52
N GLU A 48 -1.74 -7.60 -0.18
CA GLU A 48 -2.48 -8.81 -0.56
C GLU A 48 -1.68 -9.72 -1.50
N GLU A 49 -0.82 -9.14 -2.34
CA GLU A 49 -0.02 -9.88 -3.34
C GLU A 49 1.20 -10.59 -2.74
N LEU A 50 1.49 -10.39 -1.45
CA LEU A 50 2.71 -10.93 -0.83
C LEU A 50 2.62 -12.44 -0.59
N PRO A 51 3.62 -13.24 -1.03
CA PRO A 51 3.66 -14.66 -0.73
C PRO A 51 3.64 -14.93 0.78
N GLY A 52 2.66 -15.71 1.23
CA GLY A 52 2.44 -16.03 2.65
C GLY A 52 1.36 -15.17 3.32
N VAL A 53 0.91 -14.09 2.68
CA VAL A 53 -0.33 -13.42 3.07
C VAL A 53 -1.51 -14.28 2.61
N LEU A 54 -2.46 -14.48 3.53
CA LEU A 54 -3.68 -15.27 3.30
C LEU A 54 -4.87 -14.38 2.94
N SER A 55 -4.92 -13.18 3.52
CA SER A 55 -5.90 -12.14 3.20
C SER A 55 -5.42 -10.77 3.67
N ALA A 56 -5.72 -9.73 2.91
CA ALA A 56 -5.71 -8.34 3.37
C ALA A 56 -7.14 -7.80 3.33
N GLU A 57 -7.56 -7.06 4.34
CA GLU A 57 -8.93 -6.55 4.45
C GLU A 57 -8.89 -5.08 4.86
N SER A 58 -9.56 -4.23 4.07
CA SER A 58 -9.72 -2.80 4.35
C SER A 58 -10.68 -2.57 5.52
N GLY A 59 -10.36 -1.61 6.40
CA GLY A 59 -11.14 -1.31 7.59
C GLY A 59 -10.67 -0.08 8.36
N TYR A 60 -11.12 0.00 9.62
CA TYR A 60 -10.92 1.15 10.49
C TYR A 60 -10.38 0.68 11.84
N SER A 61 -9.33 1.35 12.33
CA SER A 61 -8.76 1.05 13.65
C SER A 61 -8.12 2.30 14.28
N GLY A 62 -7.86 2.26 15.58
CA GLY A 62 -7.21 3.32 16.35
C GLY A 62 -8.15 4.32 17.02
N GLY A 63 -9.42 4.35 16.63
CA GLY A 63 -10.42 5.31 17.10
C GLY A 63 -11.33 4.80 18.21
N HIS A 64 -12.25 5.67 18.63
CA HIS A 64 -13.13 5.45 19.79
C HIS A 64 -14.59 5.12 19.41
N VAL A 65 -15.00 5.40 18.18
CA VAL A 65 -16.37 5.10 17.71
C VAL A 65 -16.51 3.61 17.40
N LEU A 66 -17.56 2.97 17.94
CA LEU A 66 -17.85 1.57 17.65
C LEU A 66 -18.55 1.43 16.30
N ARG A 67 -18.17 0.42 15.50
CA ARG A 67 -18.74 0.16 14.16
C ARG A 67 -18.81 1.43 13.29
N PRO A 68 -17.68 2.14 13.09
CA PRO A 68 -17.69 3.38 12.31
C PRO A 68 -18.03 3.10 10.84
N THR A 69 -18.70 4.04 10.18
CA THR A 69 -18.88 4.05 8.72
C THR A 69 -17.80 4.87 8.04
N TYR A 70 -17.59 4.67 6.73
CA TYR A 70 -16.66 5.46 5.94
C TYR A 70 -16.90 6.97 6.09
N GLN A 71 -18.17 7.40 6.07
CA GLN A 71 -18.54 8.81 6.21
C GLN A 71 -18.16 9.38 7.59
N GLN A 72 -18.25 8.58 8.64
CA GLN A 72 -17.84 9.02 9.97
C GLN A 72 -16.31 9.13 10.06
N VAL A 73 -15.58 8.18 9.48
CA VAL A 73 -14.10 8.16 9.49
C VAL A 73 -13.52 9.28 8.65
N SER A 74 -13.95 9.41 7.39
CA SER A 74 -13.55 10.50 6.49
C SER A 74 -13.98 11.88 6.97
N GLY A 75 -14.96 11.95 7.88
CA GLY A 75 -15.33 13.17 8.59
C GLY A 75 -14.35 13.58 9.70
N GLU A 76 -13.28 12.82 9.97
CA GLU A 76 -12.18 13.14 10.89
C GLU A 76 -12.57 13.26 12.37
N ARG A 77 -13.70 12.68 12.78
CA ARG A 77 -14.25 12.83 14.16
C ARG A 77 -14.16 11.56 15.00
N THR A 78 -13.79 10.43 14.41
CA THR A 78 -13.82 9.13 15.09
C THR A 78 -12.48 8.74 15.72
N GLY A 79 -11.40 9.41 15.31
CA GLY A 79 -10.00 9.04 15.64
C GLY A 79 -9.53 7.72 15.01
N HIS A 80 -10.35 7.10 14.15
CA HIS A 80 -9.94 5.92 13.40
C HIS A 80 -9.08 6.33 12.23
N GLN A 81 -8.08 5.51 11.95
CA GLN A 81 -7.33 5.48 10.72
C GLN A 81 -7.98 4.47 9.76
N GLU A 82 -7.95 4.78 8.46
CA GLU A 82 -8.05 3.76 7.42
C GLU A 82 -6.89 2.78 7.60
N ALA A 83 -7.24 1.51 7.81
CA ALA A 83 -6.33 0.46 8.20
C ALA A 83 -6.59 -0.81 7.40
N VAL A 84 -5.57 -1.65 7.31
CA VAL A 84 -5.62 -2.95 6.64
C VAL A 84 -5.28 -4.02 7.67
N ARG A 85 -6.16 -5.01 7.81
CA ARG A 85 -5.89 -6.23 8.55
C ARG A 85 -5.31 -7.28 7.62
N VAL A 86 -4.09 -7.70 7.88
CA VAL A 86 -3.37 -8.74 7.14
C VAL A 86 -3.37 -10.02 7.97
N ARG A 87 -3.97 -11.08 7.44
CA ARG A 87 -3.84 -12.44 7.99
C ARG A 87 -2.76 -13.15 7.21
N PHE A 88 -1.78 -13.74 7.89
CA PHE A 88 -0.62 -14.33 7.25
C PHE A 88 -0.20 -15.64 7.90
N ASP A 89 0.44 -16.48 7.10
CA ASP A 89 1.08 -17.71 7.54
C ASP A 89 2.51 -17.41 8.00
N PRO A 90 2.81 -17.46 9.31
CA PRO A 90 4.13 -17.14 9.83
C PRO A 90 5.23 -18.13 9.40
N GLU A 91 4.88 -19.30 8.85
CA GLU A 91 5.86 -20.23 8.23
C GLU A 91 6.30 -19.76 6.85
N ARG A 92 5.48 -18.94 6.18
CA ARG A 92 5.73 -18.44 4.82
C ARG A 92 6.22 -17.00 4.79
N ILE A 93 5.71 -16.15 5.68
CA ILE A 93 6.11 -14.75 5.81
C ILE A 93 6.16 -14.32 7.28
N SER A 94 7.28 -13.72 7.70
CA SER A 94 7.41 -13.23 9.07
C SER A 94 6.75 -11.86 9.25
N TYR A 95 6.33 -11.55 10.48
CA TYR A 95 5.84 -10.20 10.83
C TYR A 95 6.90 -9.11 10.55
N ALA A 96 8.19 -9.40 10.75
CA ALA A 96 9.28 -8.48 10.40
C ALA A 96 9.36 -8.21 8.89
N THR A 97 9.09 -9.22 8.07
CA THR A 97 9.00 -9.09 6.61
C THR A 97 7.80 -8.21 6.23
N LEU A 98 6.62 -8.43 6.85
CA LEU A 98 5.45 -7.58 6.64
C LEU A 98 5.70 -6.11 7.02
N LEU A 99 6.33 -5.86 8.18
CA LEU A 99 6.73 -4.51 8.59
C LEU A 99 7.63 -3.85 7.54
N ARG A 100 8.57 -4.60 6.97
CA ARG A 100 9.42 -4.09 5.89
C ARG A 100 8.62 -3.70 4.65
N HIS A 101 7.66 -4.54 4.23
CA HIS A 101 6.77 -4.18 3.11
C HIS A 101 5.92 -2.96 3.45
N TYR A 102 5.42 -2.85 4.68
CA TYR A 102 4.72 -1.66 5.15
C TYR A 102 5.58 -0.39 4.98
N TRP A 103 6.84 -0.39 5.43
CA TRP A 103 7.72 0.78 5.30
C TRP A 103 7.97 1.22 3.85
N ARG A 104 7.90 0.29 2.88
CA ARG A 104 8.03 0.63 1.46
C ARG A 104 6.77 1.22 0.84
N ASN A 105 5.64 1.08 1.51
CA ASN A 105 4.33 1.50 1.04
C ASN A 105 3.78 2.70 1.82
N VAL A 106 4.58 3.32 2.69
CA VAL A 106 4.24 4.56 3.41
C VAL A 106 5.36 5.58 3.28
N ASP A 107 5.00 6.87 3.28
CA ASP A 107 5.97 7.94 3.51
C ASP A 107 6.23 8.05 5.02
N PRO A 108 7.40 7.58 5.50
CA PRO A 108 7.70 7.55 6.91
C PRO A 108 7.98 8.93 7.49
N LEU A 109 8.12 9.97 6.66
CA LEU A 109 8.43 11.34 7.09
C LEU A 109 7.19 12.21 7.23
N ASP A 110 6.02 11.70 6.87
CA ASP A 110 4.76 12.43 6.85
C ASP A 110 3.77 11.84 7.87
N GLY A 111 3.39 12.66 8.85
CA GLY A 111 2.42 12.29 9.88
C GLY A 111 1.09 13.03 9.76
N GLY A 112 0.88 13.81 8.69
CA GLY A 112 -0.33 14.62 8.48
C GLY A 112 -1.39 13.96 7.59
N GLY A 113 -1.17 12.70 7.23
CA GLY A 113 -1.81 12.03 6.10
C GLY A 113 -0.73 11.50 5.15
N GLN A 114 -1.12 10.81 4.09
CA GLN A 114 -0.17 10.19 3.16
C GLN A 114 -0.51 10.63 1.73
N PHE A 115 0.52 11.05 1.00
CA PHE A 115 0.41 11.41 -0.43
C PHE A 115 -0.59 12.53 -0.71
N CYS A 116 -1.72 12.26 -1.36
CA CYS A 116 -2.78 13.24 -1.55
C CYS A 116 -3.80 13.25 -0.41
N ASP A 117 -3.84 12.18 0.39
CA ASP A 117 -4.85 12.00 1.44
C ASP A 117 -4.37 12.63 2.73
N ARG A 118 -5.19 13.51 3.30
CA ARG A 118 -4.82 14.39 4.41
C ARG A 118 -5.88 14.28 5.49
N GLY A 119 -5.45 14.27 6.75
CA GLY A 119 -6.34 14.05 7.89
C GLY A 119 -5.79 13.03 8.87
N ASP A 120 -6.43 12.95 10.03
CA ASP A 120 -6.12 11.97 11.07
C ASP A 120 -6.43 10.55 10.60
N SER A 121 -7.47 10.39 9.78
CA SER A 121 -7.86 9.11 9.17
C SER A 121 -6.79 8.50 8.25
N TYR A 122 -5.92 9.33 7.68
CA TYR A 122 -4.88 8.91 6.75
C TYR A 122 -3.49 8.81 7.39
N ARG A 123 -3.37 8.94 8.71
CA ARG A 123 -2.08 8.88 9.39
C ARG A 123 -1.47 7.48 9.36
N PRO A 124 -0.14 7.38 9.17
CA PRO A 124 0.52 6.09 9.20
C PRO A 124 0.68 5.58 10.64
N VAL A 125 0.17 4.38 10.90
CA VAL A 125 0.21 3.71 12.21
C VAL A 125 0.47 2.22 12.04
N ILE A 126 1.36 1.67 12.85
CA ILE A 126 1.53 0.22 13.05
C ILE A 126 0.79 -0.14 14.34
N PHE A 127 -0.30 -0.90 14.22
CA PHE A 127 -1.06 -1.41 15.36
C PHE A 127 -0.51 -2.77 15.77
N THR A 128 -0.09 -2.91 17.02
CA THR A 128 0.61 -4.09 17.53
C THR A 128 -0.21 -4.85 18.54
N GLU A 129 -0.31 -6.17 18.37
CA GLU A 129 -0.91 -7.09 19.32
C GLU A 129 0.18 -7.78 20.16
N GLY A 130 0.12 -7.60 21.48
CA GLY A 130 1.07 -8.19 22.41
C GLY A 130 2.50 -7.62 22.37
N ALA A 131 3.35 -8.12 23.26
CA ALA A 131 4.71 -7.61 23.44
C ALA A 131 5.64 -7.92 22.26
N GLN A 132 5.45 -9.07 21.59
CA GLN A 132 6.30 -9.51 20.49
C GLN A 132 6.16 -8.59 19.27
N GLN A 133 4.93 -8.28 18.83
CA GLN A 133 4.71 -7.34 17.74
C GLN A 133 5.17 -5.92 18.12
N ALA A 134 4.92 -5.49 19.36
CA ALA A 134 5.38 -4.20 19.84
C ALA A 134 6.91 -4.06 19.77
N ALA A 135 7.66 -5.09 20.17
CA ALA A 135 9.12 -5.11 20.07
C ALA A 135 9.59 -5.12 18.61
N ALA A 136 9.00 -5.97 17.76
CA ALA A 136 9.33 -6.05 16.34
C ALA A 136 9.04 -4.75 15.59
N ALA A 137 7.90 -4.10 15.87
CA ALA A 137 7.53 -2.81 15.29
C ALA A 137 8.55 -1.72 15.67
N LYS A 138 8.92 -1.62 16.95
CA LYS A 138 9.97 -0.69 17.41
C LYS A 138 11.32 -0.95 16.74
N ALA A 139 11.71 -2.22 16.61
CA ALA A 139 12.93 -2.60 15.89
C ALA A 139 12.87 -2.20 14.41
N SER A 140 11.71 -2.33 13.77
CA SER A 140 11.52 -1.92 12.38
C SER A 140 11.61 -0.41 12.17
N VAL A 141 11.14 0.40 13.13
CA VAL A 141 11.33 1.87 13.11
C VAL A 141 12.83 2.20 13.10
N ALA A 142 13.60 1.57 13.99
CA ALA A 142 15.05 1.78 14.05
C ALA A 142 15.75 1.34 12.76
N ALA A 143 15.33 0.21 12.17
CA ALA A 143 15.87 -0.28 10.91
C ALA A 143 15.56 0.67 9.74
N ALA A 144 14.31 1.13 9.62
CA ALA A 144 13.89 2.10 8.61
C ALA A 144 14.66 3.42 8.73
N ALA A 145 14.80 3.96 9.95
CA ALA A 145 15.55 5.17 10.21
C ALA A 145 17.02 5.05 9.81
N LYS A 146 17.68 3.96 10.22
CA LYS A 146 19.06 3.65 9.82
C LYS A 146 19.22 3.61 8.30
N GLU A 147 18.27 2.99 7.61
CA GLU A 147 18.30 2.86 6.16
C GLU A 147 18.16 4.21 5.44
N LEU A 148 17.35 5.11 5.99
CA LEU A 148 17.18 6.49 5.53
C LEU A 148 18.31 7.42 5.97
N LYS A 149 19.25 6.92 6.79
CA LYS A 149 20.30 7.73 7.44
C LYS A 149 19.70 8.87 8.27
N LEU A 150 18.60 8.58 8.96
CA LEU A 150 17.90 9.49 9.85
C LEU A 150 17.87 8.94 11.27
N SER A 151 17.63 9.81 12.24
CA SER A 151 17.30 9.39 13.60
C SER A 151 15.84 8.88 13.68
N PRO A 152 15.52 7.90 14.55
CA PRO A 152 14.17 7.34 14.66
C PRO A 152 13.06 8.37 14.92
N ASP A 153 13.33 9.46 15.63
CA ASP A 153 12.36 10.54 15.94
C ASP A 153 11.92 11.35 14.69
N ARG A 154 12.65 11.22 13.59
CA ARG A 154 12.28 11.81 12.30
C ARG A 154 11.15 11.06 11.63
N LEU A 155 10.98 9.77 11.95
CA LEU A 155 9.92 8.95 11.39
C LEU A 155 8.60 9.28 12.12
N LYS A 156 7.55 9.52 11.34
CA LYS A 156 6.24 9.97 11.80
C LYS A 156 5.19 8.86 11.88
N VAL A 157 5.54 7.66 11.42
CA VAL A 157 4.76 6.44 11.65
C VAL A 157 4.68 6.17 13.14
N GLN A 158 3.46 6.05 13.67
CA GLN A 158 3.24 5.74 15.07
C GLN A 158 3.21 4.23 15.30
N VAL A 159 3.71 3.77 16.44
CA VAL A 159 3.53 2.39 16.91
C VAL A 159 2.57 2.43 18.09
N ARG A 160 1.39 1.83 17.92
CA ARG A 160 0.30 1.86 18.93
C ARG A 160 -0.15 0.44 19.22
N SER A 161 -0.58 0.16 20.44
CA SER A 161 -1.29 -1.09 20.72
C SER A 161 -2.55 -1.18 19.87
N ALA A 162 -2.81 -2.36 19.32
CA ALA A 162 -4.00 -2.59 18.52
C ALA A 162 -5.25 -2.35 19.37
N VAL A 163 -6.18 -1.55 18.82
CA VAL A 163 -7.57 -1.55 19.26
C VAL A 163 -8.37 -2.43 18.32
N ARG A 164 -9.66 -2.58 18.61
CA ARG A 164 -10.57 -3.34 17.76
C ARG A 164 -10.56 -2.82 16.32
N PHE A 165 -10.26 -3.71 15.39
CA PHE A 165 -10.43 -3.50 13.95
C PHE A 165 -11.90 -3.63 13.56
N TRP A 166 -12.38 -2.71 12.74
CA TRP A 166 -13.71 -2.72 12.15
C TRP A 166 -13.60 -2.87 10.63
N PRO A 167 -14.08 -3.97 10.03
CA PRO A 167 -14.14 -4.11 8.58
C PRO A 167 -14.86 -2.92 7.93
N ALA A 168 -14.29 -2.40 6.85
CA ALA A 168 -14.94 -1.41 6.02
C ALA A 168 -16.05 -2.06 5.19
N GLU A 169 -16.92 -1.21 4.65
CA GLU A 169 -18.00 -1.60 3.77
C GLU A 169 -17.50 -2.41 2.57
N THR A 170 -18.32 -3.32 2.07
CA THR A 170 -17.91 -4.31 1.04
C THR A 170 -17.42 -3.67 -0.25
N TYR A 171 -17.84 -2.45 -0.57
CA TYR A 171 -17.39 -1.72 -1.76
C TYR A 171 -15.96 -1.17 -1.64
N HIS A 172 -15.36 -1.15 -0.44
CA HIS A 172 -13.96 -0.81 -0.24
C HIS A 172 -13.02 -2.01 -0.36
N GLN A 173 -13.53 -3.24 -0.19
CA GLN A 173 -12.71 -4.46 -0.25
C GLN A 173 -12.29 -4.76 -1.68
N ASN A 174 -11.02 -5.10 -1.87
CA ASN A 174 -10.40 -5.39 -3.18
C ASN A 174 -10.68 -4.28 -4.20
N TYR A 175 -10.66 -3.02 -3.77
CA TYR A 175 -11.05 -1.90 -4.62
C TYR A 175 -10.18 -1.80 -5.88
N ALA A 176 -8.88 -2.06 -5.77
CA ALA A 176 -7.94 -2.06 -6.88
C ALA A 176 -8.30 -3.08 -7.97
N GLU A 177 -8.73 -4.28 -7.57
CA GLU A 177 -9.15 -5.35 -8.48
C GLU A 177 -10.50 -5.05 -9.13
N ARG A 178 -11.45 -4.51 -8.35
CA ARG A 178 -12.82 -4.25 -8.79
C ARG A 178 -12.93 -3.01 -9.67
N HIS A 179 -12.08 -2.01 -9.43
CA HIS A 179 -12.10 -0.71 -10.10
C HIS A 179 -10.70 -0.30 -10.60
N PRO A 180 -10.07 -1.11 -11.47
CA PRO A 180 -8.65 -0.96 -11.80
C PRO A 180 -8.32 0.35 -12.49
N LEU A 181 -9.22 0.89 -13.31
CA LEU A 181 -9.00 2.18 -13.97
C LEU A 181 -8.97 3.34 -12.96
N ARG A 182 -10.01 3.38 -12.12
CA ARG A 182 -10.24 4.40 -11.11
C ARG A 182 -9.15 4.39 -10.05
N TYR A 183 -8.79 3.20 -9.58
CA TYR A 183 -7.70 2.98 -8.65
C TYR A 183 -6.35 3.45 -9.21
N ARG A 184 -6.00 3.06 -10.45
CA ARG A 184 -4.72 3.45 -11.06
C ARG A 184 -4.61 4.95 -11.29
N TYR A 185 -5.70 5.59 -11.73
CA TYR A 185 -5.76 7.04 -11.83
C TYR A 185 -5.53 7.70 -10.47
N TYR A 186 -6.25 7.24 -9.44
CA TYR A 186 -6.13 7.75 -8.08
C TYR A 186 -4.70 7.60 -7.55
N ARG A 187 -4.13 6.39 -7.58
CA ARG A 187 -2.76 6.11 -7.10
C ARG A 187 -1.71 6.99 -7.76
N PHE A 188 -1.78 7.12 -9.09
CA PHE A 188 -0.84 7.95 -9.85
C PHE A 188 -0.99 9.43 -9.55
N SER A 189 -2.22 9.95 -9.60
CA SER A 189 -2.50 11.38 -9.40
C SER A 189 -2.23 11.83 -7.97
N CYS A 190 -2.27 10.91 -7.02
CA CYS A 190 -1.85 11.14 -5.65
C CYS A 190 -0.33 11.22 -5.47
N GLY A 191 0.46 10.91 -6.49
CA GLY A 191 1.92 11.03 -6.43
C GLY A 191 2.58 9.98 -5.52
N ARG A 192 1.85 8.90 -5.19
CA ARG A 192 2.27 7.91 -4.19
C ARG A 192 3.60 7.29 -4.53
N ASP A 193 3.69 6.71 -5.72
CA ASP A 193 4.87 5.97 -6.15
C ASP A 193 6.07 6.91 -6.33
N GLN A 194 5.86 8.12 -6.88
CA GLN A 194 6.90 9.12 -7.04
C GLN A 194 7.47 9.57 -5.69
N ARG A 195 6.59 9.73 -4.68
CA ARG A 195 7.02 10.09 -3.34
C ARG A 195 7.82 8.96 -2.68
N LEU A 196 7.37 7.72 -2.83
CA LEU A 196 8.09 6.55 -2.31
C LEU A 196 9.46 6.39 -2.98
N ASP A 197 9.54 6.59 -4.30
CA ASP A 197 10.81 6.61 -5.04
C ASP A 197 11.73 7.74 -4.55
N ALA A 198 11.19 8.93 -4.25
CA ALA A 198 11.98 10.05 -3.72
C ALA A 198 12.53 9.79 -2.30
N VAL A 199 11.76 9.07 -1.46
CA VAL A 199 12.16 8.73 -0.09
C VAL A 199 13.18 7.59 -0.08
N TRP A 200 12.91 6.52 -0.83
CA TRP A 200 13.65 5.25 -0.71
C TRP A 200 14.64 5.01 -1.85
N GLY A 201 14.56 5.79 -2.93
CA GLY A 201 15.34 5.58 -4.16
C GLY A 201 15.00 4.24 -4.80
N GLU A 202 16.01 3.58 -5.37
CA GLU A 202 15.87 2.24 -5.95
C GLU A 202 15.34 1.17 -4.98
N ARG A 203 15.34 1.45 -3.67
CA ARG A 203 14.88 0.52 -2.64
C ARG A 203 13.36 0.55 -2.45
N ALA A 204 12.65 1.53 -3.01
CA ALA A 204 11.19 1.64 -2.95
C ALA A 204 10.50 0.40 -3.54
N ARG A 205 11.00 -0.05 -4.70
CA ARG A 205 10.36 -1.10 -5.53
C ARG A 205 11.12 -2.43 -5.58
N ARG A 206 12.28 -2.53 -4.91
CA ARG A 206 13.06 -3.77 -4.85
C ARG A 206 12.62 -4.62 -3.66
N GLY A 207 12.04 -5.79 -3.95
CA GLY A 207 11.69 -6.81 -2.94
C GLY A 207 12.87 -7.31 -2.10
N ASP A 208 14.12 -7.05 -2.52
CA ASP A 208 15.33 -7.68 -1.96
C ASP A 208 16.08 -6.87 -0.88
N SER A 209 15.70 -5.63 -0.58
CA SER A 209 16.34 -4.78 0.46
C SER A 209 16.11 -5.23 1.92
N TRP A 210 16.41 -6.50 2.24
CA TRP A 210 16.95 -7.03 3.51
C TRP A 210 17.50 -8.47 3.32
N ARG A 211 17.85 -8.88 2.08
CA ARG A 211 18.55 -10.15 1.83
C ARG A 211 20.01 -10.04 2.29
N ARG A 212 20.26 -10.30 3.58
CA ARG A 212 21.43 -11.09 4.03
C ARG A 212 21.10 -11.69 5.41
N GLY A 213 20.54 -12.89 5.33
CA GLY A 213 20.31 -13.92 6.35
C GLY A 213 19.84 -15.19 5.59
N PRO A 214 20.26 -16.41 5.98
CA PRO A 214 20.82 -17.40 5.06
C PRO A 214 19.85 -17.95 4.02
N GLU A 215 20.44 -18.18 2.86
CA GLU A 215 19.87 -18.69 1.61
C GLU A 215 19.13 -20.03 1.80
N ILE A 216 17.86 -20.06 1.40
CA ILE A 216 17.20 -21.31 1.01
C ILE A 216 17.10 -21.25 -0.51
N GLU A 217 17.86 -22.12 -1.17
CA GLU A 217 17.81 -22.35 -2.61
C GLU A 217 16.40 -22.73 -3.07
N GLY A 218 16.01 -22.20 -4.23
CA GLY A 218 15.07 -22.90 -5.11
C GLY A 218 13.86 -22.12 -5.61
N LYS A 219 13.98 -21.65 -6.87
CA LYS A 219 12.89 -21.48 -7.88
C LYS A 219 11.85 -20.37 -7.60
N SER A 220 11.35 -19.59 -8.54
CA SER A 220 11.35 -19.62 -10.01
C SER A 220 11.22 -18.20 -10.57
N LYS A 221 11.83 -17.94 -11.73
CA LYS A 221 11.47 -16.80 -12.59
C LYS A 221 10.24 -17.19 -13.40
N GLY A 222 9.13 -16.48 -13.20
CA GLY A 222 7.97 -16.50 -14.08
C GLY A 222 7.76 -15.09 -14.63
N SER A 223 8.17 -14.86 -15.87
CA SER A 223 7.91 -13.64 -16.62
C SER A 223 6.45 -13.62 -17.04
N TRP A 224 5.69 -12.63 -16.56
CA TRP A 224 4.39 -12.30 -17.12
C TRP A 224 4.58 -11.05 -17.99
N GLU A 225 4.52 -11.22 -19.30
CA GLU A 225 4.48 -10.12 -20.25
C GLU A 225 3.07 -10.08 -20.84
N PRO A 226 2.23 -9.08 -20.51
CA PRO A 226 0.95 -8.91 -21.17
C PRO A 226 1.17 -8.10 -22.45
N GLN A 227 0.94 -8.74 -23.59
CA GLN A 227 0.70 -8.03 -24.85
C GLN A 227 -0.64 -7.31 -24.76
N LEU A 228 -0.67 -5.98 -24.60
CA LEU A 228 -1.93 -5.22 -24.57
C LEU A 228 -1.85 -3.88 -25.30
N SER A 229 -2.95 -3.58 -25.99
CA SER A 229 -3.16 -2.55 -26.99
C SER A 229 -3.53 -1.16 -26.42
N HIS A 230 -3.24 -0.14 -27.23
CA HIS A 230 -3.11 1.28 -26.92
C HIS A 230 -4.36 2.01 -26.42
N PHE A 231 -4.31 2.54 -25.20
CA PHE A 231 -5.00 3.79 -24.84
C PHE A 231 -4.19 4.56 -23.80
N SER A 232 -4.36 5.90 -23.81
CA SER A 232 -3.65 6.79 -22.90
C SER A 232 -4.65 7.74 -22.23
N VAL A 233 -4.61 7.78 -20.90
CA VAL A 233 -5.30 8.82 -20.12
C VAL A 233 -4.24 9.87 -19.77
N LYS A 234 -4.49 11.15 -20.01
CA LYS A 234 -3.56 12.21 -19.61
C LYS A 234 -4.24 13.08 -18.55
N VAL A 235 -3.61 13.17 -17.39
CA VAL A 235 -4.09 14.03 -16.29
C VAL A 235 -3.36 15.36 -16.39
N ARG A 236 -4.09 16.47 -16.43
CA ARG A 236 -3.49 17.80 -16.30
C ARG A 236 -3.93 18.44 -15.00
N VAL A 237 -2.96 18.98 -14.28
CA VAL A 237 -3.18 19.75 -13.04
C VAL A 237 -2.95 21.21 -13.39
N PHE A 238 -3.91 22.07 -13.05
CA PHE A 238 -3.81 23.51 -13.32
C PHE A 238 -3.99 24.29 -12.02
N PRO A 239 -3.32 25.45 -11.87
CA PRO A 239 -3.65 26.38 -10.80
C PRO A 239 -5.09 26.85 -10.96
N HIS A 240 -5.80 27.06 -9.84
CA HIS A 240 -7.22 27.44 -9.82
C HIS A 240 -7.56 28.59 -10.80
N SER A 241 -6.70 29.60 -10.89
CA SER A 241 -6.87 30.77 -11.75
C SER A 241 -6.84 30.47 -13.26
N GLN A 242 -6.40 29.28 -13.67
CA GLN A 242 -6.33 28.83 -15.08
C GLN A 242 -7.44 27.84 -15.45
N ALA A 243 -8.32 27.46 -14.51
CA ALA A 243 -9.46 26.60 -14.81
C ALA A 243 -10.54 27.40 -15.57
N GLN A 244 -10.57 27.29 -16.90
CA GLN A 244 -11.59 27.91 -17.73
C GLN A 244 -12.87 27.04 -17.75
N SER A 245 -13.83 27.28 -16.84
CA SER A 245 -15.29 27.23 -17.08
C SER A 245 -16.13 27.36 -15.78
N PRO A 246 -17.40 27.81 -15.87
CA PRO A 246 -18.02 28.71 -14.90
C PRO A 246 -19.01 27.97 -13.98
N CYS A 247 -18.54 27.40 -12.87
CA CYS A 247 -19.42 26.94 -11.80
C CYS A 247 -18.66 26.90 -10.47
N LEU A 248 -18.57 28.03 -9.77
CA LEU A 248 -18.42 28.01 -8.31
C LEU A 248 -19.20 29.21 -7.74
N PRO A 249 -20.36 29.00 -7.10
CA PRO A 249 -20.86 29.97 -6.15
C PRO A 249 -19.95 29.96 -4.93
N SER A 250 -19.69 31.17 -4.46
CA SER A 250 -19.16 31.53 -3.14
C SER A 250 -19.73 30.66 -2.03
N ASP A 251 -18.87 30.09 -1.21
CA ASP A 251 -18.80 30.45 0.20
C ASP A 251 -17.46 29.98 0.80
N GLY A 252 -16.86 30.89 1.57
CA GLY A 252 -15.47 30.88 2.00
C GLY A 252 -15.02 29.57 2.63
N ASP A 253 -14.11 28.88 1.94
CA ASP A 253 -12.78 28.53 2.45
C ASP A 253 -11.99 27.84 1.31
N LEU A 254 -11.31 28.61 0.46
CA LEU A 254 -10.39 28.05 -0.54
C LEU A 254 -9.09 28.85 -0.53
N GLY A 255 -8.21 28.50 0.41
CA GLY A 255 -6.79 28.68 0.20
C GLY A 255 -6.41 28.10 -1.17
N GLY A 256 -5.70 28.87 -1.99
CA GLY A 256 -5.43 28.56 -3.39
C GLY A 256 -4.96 27.12 -3.63
N GLY A 257 -5.87 26.26 -4.09
CA GLY A 257 -5.61 24.86 -4.42
C GLY A 257 -5.48 24.63 -5.93
N CYS A 258 -4.82 23.55 -6.32
CA CYS A 258 -4.80 23.11 -7.72
C CYS A 258 -6.13 22.44 -8.09
N MET A 259 -6.56 22.59 -9.35
CA MET A 259 -7.70 21.86 -9.91
C MET A 259 -7.20 20.76 -10.87
N TYR A 260 -7.91 19.65 -10.90
CA TYR A 260 -7.61 18.50 -11.76
C TYR A 260 -8.54 18.48 -12.97
N LEU A 261 -7.97 18.31 -14.17
CA LEU A 261 -8.72 18.11 -15.41
C LEU A 261 -8.37 16.73 -15.98
N LEU A 262 -9.38 15.88 -16.12
CA LEU A 262 -9.26 14.61 -16.83
C LEU A 262 -9.26 14.89 -18.33
N THR A 263 -8.22 14.45 -19.03
CA THR A 263 -8.22 14.42 -20.50
C THR A 263 -8.23 12.98 -20.96
N ILE A 264 -9.34 12.57 -21.57
CA ILE A 264 -9.51 11.23 -22.14
C ILE A 264 -9.31 11.35 -23.65
N LYS A 265 -8.44 10.50 -24.19
CA LYS A 265 -8.24 10.37 -25.63
C LYS A 265 -8.74 9.01 -26.10
N ASP A 266 -9.59 9.03 -27.12
CA ASP A 266 -10.05 7.85 -27.85
C ASP A 266 -9.77 8.06 -29.34
N GLY A 267 -8.69 7.46 -29.84
CA GLY A 267 -8.16 7.76 -31.18
C GLY A 267 -7.88 9.25 -31.37
N LEU A 268 -8.67 9.90 -32.22
CA LEU A 268 -8.59 11.34 -32.52
C LEU A 268 -9.47 12.20 -31.60
N VAL A 269 -10.39 11.61 -30.86
CA VAL A 269 -11.32 12.34 -29.99
C VAL A 269 -10.65 12.63 -28.66
N THR A 270 -10.63 13.90 -28.27
CA THR A 270 -10.18 14.34 -26.94
C THR A 270 -11.38 14.89 -26.18
N ARG A 271 -11.65 14.35 -24.98
CA ARG A 271 -12.63 14.91 -24.04
C ARG A 271 -11.95 15.41 -22.78
N HIS A 272 -12.44 16.53 -22.27
CA HIS A 272 -12.02 17.12 -21.00
C HIS A 272 -13.14 16.99 -19.99
N ILE A 273 -12.84 16.56 -18.76
CA ILE A 273 -13.83 16.39 -17.69
C ILE A 273 -13.26 16.99 -16.40
N GLY A 274 -14.12 17.70 -15.68
CA GLY A 274 -13.77 18.53 -14.54
C GLY A 274 -14.13 19.99 -14.80
N PRO A 275 -13.52 20.94 -14.07
CA PRO A 275 -12.41 20.78 -13.13
C PRO A 275 -12.82 20.14 -11.80
N TYR A 276 -11.93 19.34 -11.18
CA TYR A 276 -12.15 18.70 -9.88
C TYR A 276 -11.27 19.32 -8.78
N PRO A 277 -11.79 19.48 -7.55
CA PRO A 277 -11.02 19.98 -6.41
C PRO A 277 -9.97 19.00 -5.87
N SER A 278 -10.11 17.70 -6.15
CA SER A 278 -9.20 16.66 -5.65
C SER A 278 -9.04 15.50 -6.63
N PRO A 279 -7.93 14.73 -6.54
CA PRO A 279 -7.75 13.51 -7.30
C PRO A 279 -8.84 12.47 -7.01
N LYS A 280 -9.29 12.39 -5.75
CA LYS A 280 -10.36 11.49 -5.34
C LYS A 280 -11.67 11.82 -6.06
N GLN A 281 -12.08 13.09 -6.12
CA GLN A 281 -13.30 13.48 -6.84
C GLN A 281 -13.21 13.24 -8.35
N ALA A 282 -12.04 13.48 -8.95
CA ALA A 282 -11.81 13.16 -10.35
C ALA A 282 -11.88 11.64 -10.61
N SER A 283 -11.27 10.84 -9.73
CA SER A 283 -11.36 9.38 -9.73
C SER A 283 -12.82 8.93 -9.59
N ASP A 284 -13.56 9.52 -8.65
CA ASP A 284 -14.96 9.21 -8.35
C ASP A 284 -15.90 9.38 -9.55
N ASP A 285 -15.64 10.37 -10.40
CA ASP A 285 -16.47 10.66 -11.58
C ASP A 285 -15.97 9.97 -12.87
N LEU A 286 -14.76 9.40 -12.85
CA LEU A 286 -14.17 8.72 -14.01
C LEU A 286 -15.07 7.59 -14.52
N ASP A 287 -15.66 6.78 -13.64
CA ASP A 287 -16.52 5.65 -14.03
C ASP A 287 -17.79 6.11 -14.75
N ARG A 288 -18.40 7.22 -14.29
CA ARG A 288 -19.59 7.81 -14.93
C ARG A 288 -19.28 8.22 -16.36
N VAL A 289 -18.11 8.82 -16.56
CA VAL A 289 -17.69 9.30 -17.87
C VAL A 289 -17.30 8.13 -18.75
N MET A 290 -16.55 7.16 -18.25
CA MET A 290 -16.21 5.93 -18.98
C MET A 290 -17.47 5.17 -19.41
N ALA A 291 -18.51 5.14 -18.58
CA ALA A 291 -19.80 4.53 -18.92
C ALA A 291 -20.59 5.29 -20.01
N SER A 292 -20.29 6.58 -20.22
CA SER A 292 -20.92 7.41 -21.26
C SER A 292 -20.30 7.25 -22.65
N PHE A 293 -19.15 6.59 -22.76
CA PHE A 293 -18.57 6.21 -24.04
C PHE A 293 -19.20 4.89 -24.48
N SER A 294 -20.07 4.98 -25.48
CA SER A 294 -20.74 3.82 -26.08
C SER A 294 -19.72 2.98 -26.84
N GLU A 295 -19.14 2.00 -26.16
CA GLU A 295 -18.97 0.60 -26.59
C GLU A 295 -17.92 -0.10 -25.72
N ARG A 296 -18.12 -1.40 -25.51
CA ARG A 296 -17.41 -2.28 -24.56
C ARG A 296 -15.94 -2.53 -24.94
N ALA A 297 -15.08 -1.51 -24.89
CA ALA A 297 -13.64 -1.74 -24.89
C ALA A 297 -13.20 -2.20 -23.49
N ARG A 298 -12.52 -3.34 -23.42
CA ARG A 298 -11.85 -3.82 -22.22
C ARG A 298 -10.66 -2.90 -21.96
N TRP A 299 -10.79 -1.96 -21.04
CA TRP A 299 -9.75 -1.00 -20.70
C TRP A 299 -8.83 -1.56 -19.59
N GLN A 300 -7.52 -1.58 -19.83
CA GLN A 300 -6.45 -1.69 -18.82
C GLN A 300 -5.37 -0.61 -19.06
N ILE A 301 -5.24 0.39 -18.18
CA ILE A 301 -4.41 1.60 -18.40
C ILE A 301 -2.93 1.27 -18.37
N HIS A 302 -2.19 1.01 -19.44
CA HIS A 302 -0.81 0.50 -19.25
C HIS A 302 0.24 1.45 -18.63
N ALA A 303 0.07 2.77 -18.68
CA ALA A 303 0.85 3.72 -17.89
C ALA A 303 0.23 5.12 -18.03
N LEU A 304 0.33 5.93 -16.97
CA LEU A 304 0.13 7.37 -17.06
C LEU A 304 1.53 7.97 -17.27
N GLU A 305 1.91 8.21 -18.52
CA GLU A 305 3.22 8.81 -18.81
C GLU A 305 3.24 10.28 -18.37
N CYS A 306 4.24 10.58 -17.54
CA CYS A 306 4.58 11.93 -17.11
C CYS A 306 5.30 12.66 -18.26
N PRO A 307 4.88 13.87 -18.68
CA PRO A 307 5.80 14.78 -19.34
C PRO A 307 6.87 15.16 -18.31
N SER A 308 8.12 14.96 -18.70
CA SER A 308 9.33 15.33 -17.98
C SER A 308 9.19 16.64 -17.18
N SER A 309 9.60 16.57 -15.91
CA SER A 309 9.88 17.67 -14.97
C SER A 309 8.70 18.42 -14.32
N LEU A 310 8.22 17.89 -13.19
CA LEU A 310 7.74 18.74 -12.09
C LEU A 310 8.82 18.79 -11.00
N ARG A 311 9.87 19.57 -11.27
CA ARG A 311 10.61 20.22 -10.19
C ARG A 311 9.72 21.34 -9.68
N PHE A 312 9.19 21.22 -8.47
CA PHE A 312 8.69 22.39 -7.76
C PHE A 312 9.89 23.24 -7.35
N ASN A 313 10.31 24.15 -8.21
CA ASN A 313 11.01 25.35 -7.79
C ASN A 313 10.29 26.54 -8.42
N ARG A 314 9.90 27.48 -7.56
CA ARG A 314 9.43 28.81 -7.97
C ARG A 314 10.46 29.39 -8.93
N HIS A 315 10.10 29.54 -10.19
CA HIS A 315 10.30 30.76 -10.96
C HIS A 315 9.54 30.61 -12.28
N ALA A 316 9.00 31.74 -12.72
CA ALA A 316 8.11 31.88 -13.86
C ALA A 316 8.79 31.57 -15.21
N ALA A 317 7.92 31.43 -16.20
CA ALA A 317 8.10 31.64 -17.64
C ALA A 317 8.42 30.42 -18.52
N GLY A 318 7.66 30.32 -19.62
CA GLY A 318 8.02 29.60 -20.84
C GLY A 318 7.44 28.20 -20.96
N ALA A 319 6.36 28.07 -21.73
CA ALA A 319 5.98 26.79 -22.32
C ALA A 319 7.03 26.43 -23.38
N ASP A 320 7.69 25.29 -23.20
CA ASP A 320 8.52 24.70 -24.25
C ASP A 320 8.41 23.17 -24.17
N ASP A 321 7.72 22.59 -25.16
CA ASP A 321 7.56 21.15 -25.32
C ASP A 321 8.90 20.55 -25.79
N ARG A 322 9.52 19.71 -24.97
CA ARG A 322 10.62 18.84 -25.42
C ARG A 322 10.31 17.37 -25.15
N VAL A 323 10.22 16.63 -26.25
CA VAL A 323 10.07 15.18 -26.32
C VAL A 323 11.37 14.52 -25.85
N VAL A 324 11.28 13.63 -24.87
CA VAL A 324 12.34 12.68 -24.53
C VAL A 324 11.74 11.29 -24.61
N THR A 325 12.24 10.50 -25.55
CA THR A 325 11.99 9.06 -25.64
C THR A 325 12.82 8.35 -24.57
N ALA A 326 12.16 7.56 -23.73
CA ALA A 326 12.82 6.58 -22.88
C ALA A 326 12.30 5.19 -23.27
N ALA A 327 13.19 4.37 -23.82
CA ALA A 327 12.97 2.94 -23.94
C ALA A 327 13.20 2.30 -22.57
N ALA A 328 12.27 1.46 -22.11
CA ALA A 328 12.46 0.65 -20.92
C ALA A 328 13.06 -0.70 -21.33
N SER A 329 14.24 -1.00 -20.79
CA SER A 329 14.84 -2.33 -20.61
C SER A 329 14.49 -2.88 -19.23
#